data_AF-A0A074MDJ7-F1
#
_entry.id   AF-A0A074MDJ7-F1
#
_cell.length_a   1.000
_cell.length_b   1.000
_cell.length_c   1.000
_cell.angle_alpha   90.00
_cell.angle_beta   90.00
_cell.angle_gamma   90.00
#
_symmetry.space_group_name_H-M   'P 1'
#
loop_
_entity.id
_entity.type
_entity.pdbx_description
1 polymer ?
#
loop_
_entity_poly.entity_id
_entity_poly.type
_entity_poly.pdbx_seq_one_letter_code
_entity_poly.pdbx_strand_id
1 'polypeptide(L)'
;MDYQQILAALQHSPLPERMGNFERTRSPQEPLPVDEGEYLVVEYRHLHQDALFQVFVRGEEAQFIALIDGEVRPLTTVSVEEAGHLLRRDLLMTLEDLEDEL
;
A
#
# COMPACT_ATOMS: atom_id res chain seq x y z
N MET A 1 3.84 -18.64 1.31
CA MET A 1 4.56 -18.07 0.16
C MET A 1 5.98 -17.72 0.57
N ASP A 2 6.97 -17.87 -0.32
CA ASP A 2 8.32 -17.33 -0.10
C ASP A 2 8.39 -15.82 -0.45
N TYR A 3 9.45 -15.16 0.00
CA TYR A 3 9.66 -13.72 -0.20
C TYR A 3 9.63 -13.30 -1.68
N GLN A 4 10.17 -14.13 -2.58
CA GLN A 4 10.19 -13.82 -4.01
C GLN A 4 8.80 -13.93 -4.64
N GLN A 5 7.98 -14.87 -4.18
CA GLN A 5 6.58 -15.01 -4.59
C GLN A 5 5.74 -13.83 -4.13
N ILE A 6 5.95 -13.35 -2.90
CA ILE A 6 5.26 -12.16 -2.38
C ILE A 6 5.64 -10.92 -3.19
N LEU A 7 6.93 -10.72 -3.43
CA LEU A 7 7.40 -9.63 -4.28
C LEU A 7 6.81 -9.73 -5.69
N ALA A 8 6.83 -10.91 -6.31
CA ALA A 8 6.26 -11.10 -7.64
C ALA A 8 4.78 -10.71 -7.67
N ALA A 9 3.98 -11.18 -6.71
CA ALA A 9 2.57 -10.84 -6.61
C ALA A 9 2.32 -9.32 -6.52
N LEU A 10 3.20 -8.58 -5.84
CA LEU A 10 3.15 -7.12 -5.72
C LEU A 10 3.81 -6.38 -6.91
N GLN A 11 4.71 -7.00 -7.67
CA GLN A 11 5.57 -6.38 -8.69
C GLN A 11 5.01 -6.39 -10.11
N HIS A 12 3.82 -6.96 -10.35
CA HIS A 12 3.36 -7.21 -11.72
C HIS A 12 3.01 -5.97 -12.57
N SER A 13 3.13 -4.75 -12.03
CA SER A 13 3.28 -3.51 -12.81
C SER A 13 4.13 -2.53 -11.99
N PRO A 14 4.95 -1.65 -12.62
CA PRO A 14 5.58 -0.56 -11.88
C PRO A 14 4.47 0.30 -11.30
N LEU A 15 4.28 0.25 -9.98
CA LEU A 15 3.32 1.15 -9.35
C LEU A 15 3.75 2.58 -9.73
N PRO A 16 2.81 3.44 -10.14
CA PRO A 16 3.17 4.77 -10.59
C PRO A 16 3.77 5.54 -9.42
N GLU A 17 4.80 6.33 -9.71
CA GLU A 17 5.39 7.25 -8.72
C GLU A 17 4.37 8.31 -8.28
N ARG A 18 3.42 8.66 -9.15
CA ARG A 18 2.38 9.63 -8.86
C ARG A 18 1.05 9.17 -9.42
N MET A 19 0.00 9.31 -8.61
CA MET A 19 -1.38 8.94 -8.95
C MET A 19 -2.32 9.96 -8.33
N GLY A 20 -2.94 10.80 -9.18
CA GLY A 20 -3.71 11.96 -8.71
C GLY A 20 -2.86 12.90 -7.85
N ASN A 21 -3.39 13.24 -6.67
CA ASN A 21 -2.70 14.05 -5.65
C ASN A 21 -1.89 13.22 -4.65
N PHE A 22 -1.60 11.95 -4.96
CA PHE A 22 -0.73 11.10 -4.18
C PHE A 22 0.59 10.81 -4.88
N GLU A 23 1.67 10.80 -4.10
CA GLU A 23 3.01 10.40 -4.53
C GLU A 23 3.47 9.17 -3.75
N ARG A 24 4.07 8.21 -4.44
CA ARG A 24 4.61 7.02 -3.80
C ARG A 24 5.90 7.37 -3.07
N THR A 25 5.91 7.18 -1.77
CA THR A 25 7.07 7.42 -0.90
C THR A 25 7.80 6.14 -0.52
N ARG A 26 7.13 4.98 -0.59
CA ARG A 26 7.76 3.65 -0.40
C ARG A 26 7.30 2.61 -1.40
N SER A 27 8.26 1.78 -1.81
CA SER A 27 8.09 0.68 -2.75
C SER A 27 8.20 -0.66 -2.01
N PRO A 28 7.44 -1.70 -2.42
CA PRO A 28 7.53 -3.01 -1.79
C PRO A 28 8.87 -3.72 -2.06
N GLN A 29 9.79 -3.11 -2.82
CA GLN A 29 11.13 -3.64 -3.07
C GLN A 29 12.09 -3.49 -1.87
N GLU A 30 11.76 -2.60 -0.92
CA GLU A 30 12.56 -2.35 0.27
C GLU A 30 11.81 -2.87 1.51
N PRO A 31 12.08 -4.10 1.97
CA PRO A 31 11.45 -4.64 3.17
C PRO A 31 11.81 -3.78 4.39
N LEU A 32 10.81 -3.54 5.23
CA LEU A 32 10.98 -2.89 6.52
C LEU A 32 11.21 -3.95 7.60
N PRO A 33 12.40 -3.99 8.22
CA PRO A 33 12.63 -4.82 9.38
C PRO A 33 11.86 -4.22 10.58
N VAL A 34 11.12 -5.07 11.28
CA VAL A 34 10.47 -4.76 12.54
C VAL A 34 10.84 -5.80 13.59
N ASP A 35 10.55 -5.52 14.86
CA ASP A 35 10.87 -6.41 15.98
C ASP A 35 10.27 -7.84 15.85
N GLU A 36 9.24 -8.04 15.02
CA GLU A 36 8.56 -9.33 14.81
C GLU A 36 8.68 -9.94 13.39
N GLY A 37 9.60 -9.43 12.54
CA GLY A 37 9.81 -9.94 11.18
C GLY A 37 10.14 -8.87 10.13
N GLU A 38 9.95 -9.19 8.86
CA GLU A 38 10.09 -8.25 7.74
C GLU A 38 8.71 -7.98 7.12
N TYR A 39 8.33 -6.71 7.00
CA TYR A 39 7.12 -6.31 6.26
C TYR A 39 7.52 -5.73 4.91
N LEU A 40 6.77 -6.06 3.86
CA LEU A 40 6.80 -5.24 2.66
C LEU A 40 5.79 -4.10 2.82
N VAL A 41 6.21 -2.90 2.44
CA VAL A 41 5.37 -1.71 2.57
C VAL A 41 5.29 -0.97 1.26
N VAL A 42 4.06 -0.69 0.83
CA VAL A 42 3.75 0.30 -0.20
C VAL A 42 3.20 1.51 0.51
N GLU A 43 3.69 2.71 0.18
CA GLU A 43 3.20 3.95 0.78
C GLU A 43 2.99 5.01 -0.29
N TYR A 44 1.83 5.64 -0.22
CA TYR A 44 1.44 6.82 -0.98
C TYR A 44 1.10 7.95 -0.04
N ARG A 45 1.60 9.15 -0.32
CA ARG A 45 1.39 10.36 0.48
C ARG A 45 0.64 11.41 -0.33
N HIS A 46 -0.37 12.02 0.28
CA HIS A 46 -1.05 13.15 -0.34
C HIS A 46 -0.15 14.39 -0.40
N LEU A 47 -0.18 15.11 -1.51
CA LEU A 47 0.73 16.23 -1.78
C LEU A 47 0.46 17.48 -0.93
N HIS A 48 -0.78 17.64 -0.47
CA HIS A 48 -1.25 18.87 0.15
C HIS A 48 -1.92 18.68 1.52
N GLN A 49 -2.13 17.43 1.94
CA GLN A 49 -2.88 17.09 3.15
C GLN A 49 -2.08 16.09 3.98
N ASP A 50 -2.34 16.01 5.28
CA ASP A 50 -1.70 15.03 6.17
C ASP A 50 -2.38 13.67 6.04
N ALA A 51 -2.28 13.09 4.85
CA ALA A 51 -2.89 11.83 4.49
C ALA A 51 -1.87 10.86 3.87
N LEU A 52 -1.90 9.62 4.34
CA LEU A 52 -1.11 8.50 3.82
C LEU A 52 -2.02 7.34 3.51
N PHE A 53 -1.70 6.62 2.44
CA PHE A 53 -2.22 5.30 2.15
C PHE A 53 -1.07 4.31 2.24
N GLN A 54 -1.25 3.24 3.01
CA GLN A 54 -0.23 2.23 3.24
C GLN A 54 -0.78 0.82 3.03
N VAL A 55 0.05 -0.03 2.44
CA VAL A 55 -0.19 -1.48 2.35
C VAL A 55 0.93 -2.20 3.07
N PHE A 56 0.61 -2.91 4.14
CA PHE A 56 1.53 -3.74 4.90
C PHE A 56 1.35 -5.20 4.54
N VAL A 57 2.43 -5.88 4.20
CA VAL A 57 2.37 -7.30 3.83
C VAL A 57 3.17 -8.13 4.83
N ARG A 58 2.51 -9.13 5.42
CA ARG A 58 3.09 -10.07 6.39
C ARG A 58 2.70 -11.49 6.02
N GLY A 59 3.67 -12.30 5.60
CA GLY A 59 3.40 -13.68 5.20
C GLY A 59 2.47 -13.72 3.98
N GLU A 60 1.25 -14.23 4.15
CA GLU A 60 0.26 -14.40 3.07
C GLU A 60 -0.87 -13.36 3.10
N GLU A 61 -0.84 -12.43 4.05
CA GLU A 61 -1.84 -11.39 4.22
C GLU A 61 -1.26 -10.00 3.95
N ALA A 62 -2.14 -9.13 3.46
CA ALA A 62 -1.87 -7.72 3.20
C ALA A 62 -2.96 -6.86 3.84
N GLN A 63 -2.55 -5.87 4.61
CA GLN A 63 -3.43 -4.93 5.27
C GLN A 63 -3.32 -3.55 4.62
N PHE A 64 -4.47 -3.00 4.25
CA PHE A 64 -4.60 -1.67 3.67
C PHE A 64 -5.06 -0.72 4.77
N ILE A 65 -4.33 0.36 4.99
CA ILE A 65 -4.68 1.39 5.95
C ILE A 65 -4.53 2.77 5.32
N ALA A 66 -5.34 3.71 5.80
CA ALA A 66 -5.12 5.13 5.62
C ALA A 66 -4.70 5.76 6.95
N LEU A 67 -3.80 6.74 6.91
CA LEU A 67 -3.60 7.68 8.01
C LEU A 67 -4.14 9.03 7.55
N ILE A 68 -5.04 9.63 8.31
CA ILE A 68 -5.62 10.94 8.03
C ILE A 68 -5.54 11.76 9.30
N ASP A 69 -4.87 12.91 9.27
CA ASP A 69 -4.69 13.79 10.45
C ASP A 69 -4.14 13.05 11.68
N GLY A 70 -3.26 12.08 11.45
CA GLY A 70 -2.66 11.22 12.50
C GLY A 70 -3.56 10.10 13.03
N GLU A 71 -4.79 9.93 12.53
CA GLU A 71 -5.68 8.82 12.85
C GLU A 71 -5.48 7.65 11.88
N VAL A 72 -5.26 6.45 12.42
CA VAL A 72 -5.16 5.22 11.60
C VAL A 72 -6.55 4.68 11.32
N ARG A 73 -6.87 4.53 10.03
CA ARG A 73 -8.12 3.95 9.52
C ARG A 73 -7.85 2.66 8.75
N PRO A 74 -8.26 1.50 9.26
CA PRO A 74 -8.16 0.26 8.51
C PRO A 74 -9.17 0.26 7.37
N LEU A 75 -8.71 -0.02 6.15
CA LEU A 75 -9.57 -0.08 4.96
C LEU A 75 -10.02 -1.52 4.70
N THR A 76 -9.05 -2.43 4.52
CA THR A 76 -9.33 -3.85 4.27
C THR A 76 -8.13 -4.73 4.61
N THR A 77 -8.37 -6.03 4.73
CA THR A 77 -7.33 -7.06 4.84
C THR A 77 -7.64 -8.16 3.83
N VAL A 78 -6.65 -8.47 3.00
CA VAL A 78 -6.80 -9.39 1.86
C VAL A 78 -5.57 -10.30 1.76
N SER A 79 -5.64 -11.31 0.89
CA SER A 79 -4.45 -12.09 0.56
C SER A 79 -3.43 -11.25 -0.22
N VAL A 80 -2.16 -11.65 -0.20
CA VAL A 80 -1.10 -11.00 -0.99
C VAL A 80 -1.43 -10.95 -2.49
N GLU A 81 -2.05 -12.00 -3.02
CA GLU A 81 -2.45 -12.05 -4.44
C GLU A 81 -3.50 -10.97 -4.75
N GLU A 82 -4.53 -10.87 -3.91
CA GLU A 82 -5.59 -9.87 -4.05
C GLU A 82 -5.04 -8.46 -3.86
N ALA A 83 -4.12 -8.25 -2.92
CA ALA A 83 -3.44 -6.97 -2.76
C ALA A 83 -2.69 -6.55 -4.03
N GLY A 84 -1.99 -7.48 -4.67
CA GLY A 84 -1.38 -7.24 -5.97
C GLY A 84 -2.40 -6.88 -7.05
N HIS A 85 -3.61 -7.45 -7.03
CA HIS A 85 -4.69 -7.07 -7.94
C HIS A 85 -5.22 -5.66 -7.68
N LEU A 86 -5.54 -5.33 -6.43
CA LEU A 86 -6.02 -4.00 -6.02
C LEU A 86 -5.00 -2.90 -6.36
N LEU A 87 -3.73 -3.12 -6.02
CA LEU A 87 -2.64 -2.19 -6.31
C LEU A 87 -2.43 -1.92 -7.82
N ARG A 88 -2.83 -2.85 -8.68
CA ARG A 88 -2.70 -2.70 -10.14
C ARG A 88 -3.91 -2.05 -10.78
N ARG A 89 -5.12 -2.41 -10.34
CA ARG A 89 -6.35 -2.09 -11.05
C ARG A 89 -7.13 -0.97 -10.38
N ASP A 90 -7.20 -1.02 -9.05
CA ASP A 90 -8.15 -0.23 -8.27
C ASP A 90 -7.43 0.79 -7.39
N LEU A 91 -6.09 0.87 -7.46
CA LEU A 91 -5.29 1.83 -6.71
C LEU A 91 -5.74 3.26 -6.96
N LEU A 92 -5.95 3.66 -8.22
CA LEU A 92 -6.41 5.01 -8.54
C LEU A 92 -7.74 5.31 -7.86
N MET A 93 -8.72 4.41 -8.02
CA MET A 93 -10.05 4.55 -7.43
C MET A 93 -9.96 4.60 -5.91
N THR A 94 -9.14 3.75 -5.29
CA THR A 94 -8.92 3.75 -3.83
C THR A 94 -8.34 5.06 -3.33
N LEU A 95 -7.41 5.65 -4.08
CA LEU A 95 -6.79 6.93 -3.73
C LEU A 95 -7.75 8.10 -3.96
N GLU A 96 -8.58 8.05 -5.01
CA GLU A 96 -9.64 9.03 -5.27
C GLU A 96 -10.72 8.97 -4.17
N ASP A 97 -11.17 7.77 -3.78
CA ASP A 97 -12.11 7.56 -2.68
C ASP A 97 -11.53 8.11 -1.36
N LEU A 98 -10.24 7.87 -1.12
CA LEU A 98 -9.55 8.45 0.03
C LEU A 98 -9.51 9.98 -0.05
N GLU A 99 -9.25 10.56 -1.22
CA GLU A 99 -9.20 12.01 -1.44
C GLU A 99 -10.56 12.68 -1.18
N ASP A 100 -11.68 12.03 -1.54
CA ASP A 100 -13.03 12.52 -1.28
C ASP A 100 -13.36 12.56 0.23
N GLU A 101 -12.61 11.83 1.07
CA GLU A 101 -12.77 11.82 2.54
C GLU A 101 -11.88 12.86 3.27
N LEU A 102 -10.96 13.53 2.58
CA LEU A 102 -10.01 14.51 3.14
C LEU A 102 -10.57 15.95 3.15
#